data_AF-A0A7U2I6X5-F1
#
_entry.id   AF-A0A7U2I6X5-F1
#
_cell.length_a   1.000
_cell.length_b   1.000
_cell.length_c   1.000
_cell.angle_alpha   90.00
_cell.angle_beta   90.00
_cell.angle_gamma   90.00
#
_symmetry.space_group_name_H-M   'P 1'
#
loop_
_entity.id
_entity.type
_entity.pdbx_description
1 polymer ?
#
loop_
_entity_poly.entity_id
_entity_poly.type
_entity_poly.pdbx_seq_one_letter_code
_entity_poly.pdbx_strand_id
1 'polypeptide(L)'
;MKAMRSMVVLLTLNLQVTEEDWIQTNQSWFSSEWRGLERTQWPKVFDDLVCFLSPPNDSLAAFQDPGSSNAGESEMYLYHGYLSLPGAESLWKFGHRNLNSMGCIFHHDGCNIVRHYGTPLWCNAYWSGPGPQYLPQLSIFRWLLEHGARAFWIHPIFLTTPIHVYVRKFVRSAALYESTGLLEKVSDLLLLGHPDSCVCYCSKEGCRVIGGALAKHWESSGSIRSCLRQTRKRIHRAIQPHIFRLAQKNLTATWMSSAILRVLTFDALSLTHTCCYRVREEIRDKSYRPTSEEAQVIYDLEREDIELLENLTTDFELKWATYTKPFVTFMNRVWKPRMRAVRAERRVEKDIYEAELQRIGVRLKQAGEEEADDRDSESGSESELDSESDSDWPDDYESEGDGWYTTDEEDGGVVEDDGDSDEEASQPSHDETDDGL
;
A
#
# COMPACT_ATOMS: atom_id res chain seq x y z
N MET A 1 35.94 -15.96 -1.99
CA MET A 1 36.73 -16.13 -0.72
C MET A 1 37.64 -14.92 -0.43
N LYS A 2 38.16 -14.24 -1.47
CA LYS A 2 38.91 -12.97 -1.33
C LYS A 2 38.00 -11.80 -0.94
N ALA A 3 36.75 -11.74 -1.42
CA ALA A 3 35.76 -10.73 -1.01
C ALA A 3 35.31 -10.86 0.46
N MET A 4 35.18 -12.09 0.97
CA MET A 4 34.99 -12.35 2.41
C MET A 4 36.15 -11.83 3.25
N ARG A 5 37.40 -12.00 2.78
CA ARG A 5 38.57 -11.43 3.46
C ARG A 5 38.58 -9.90 3.41
N SER A 6 38.10 -9.28 2.34
CA SER A 6 37.95 -7.82 2.27
C SER A 6 36.88 -7.30 3.25
N MET A 7 35.70 -7.92 3.36
CA MET A 7 34.71 -7.54 4.38
C MET A 7 35.21 -7.82 5.81
N VAL A 8 35.89 -8.96 6.03
CA VAL A 8 36.53 -9.25 7.32
C VAL A 8 37.57 -8.17 7.64
N VAL A 9 38.41 -7.75 6.70
CA VAL A 9 39.40 -6.69 6.90
C VAL A 9 38.74 -5.32 7.15
N LEU A 10 37.66 -4.98 6.44
CA LEU A 10 36.95 -3.70 6.61
C LEU A 10 36.17 -3.64 7.94
N LEU A 11 35.59 -4.75 8.39
CA LEU A 11 34.84 -4.84 9.66
C LEU A 11 35.75 -5.09 10.87
N THR A 12 36.90 -5.76 10.71
CA THR A 12 37.84 -6.05 11.81
C THR A 12 38.78 -4.87 12.08
N LEU A 13 39.03 -3.98 11.10
CA LEU A 13 40.04 -2.92 11.26
C LEU A 13 39.51 -1.57 11.74
N ASN A 14 38.20 -1.35 11.89
CA ASN A 14 37.64 -0.04 12.28
C ASN A 14 38.28 1.14 11.50
N LEU A 15 38.68 0.88 10.25
CA LEU A 15 39.29 1.89 9.40
C LEU A 15 38.15 2.70 8.80
N GLN A 16 38.33 4.02 8.74
CA GLN A 16 37.51 4.91 7.95
C GLN A 16 37.52 4.42 6.50
N VAL A 17 36.50 3.64 6.15
CA VAL A 17 36.28 3.18 4.78
C VAL A 17 35.79 4.40 4.02
N THR A 18 36.56 4.86 3.04
CA THR A 18 36.11 5.97 2.21
C THR A 18 34.90 5.52 1.39
N GLU A 19 34.03 6.47 1.01
CA GLU A 19 32.86 6.18 0.20
C GLU A 19 33.23 5.47 -1.13
N GLU A 20 34.39 5.80 -1.70
CA GLU A 20 34.94 5.17 -2.91
C GLU A 20 35.36 3.70 -2.68
N ASP A 21 36.00 3.39 -1.55
CA ASP A 21 36.40 2.03 -1.18
C ASP A 21 35.17 1.13 -1.00
N TRP A 22 34.08 1.67 -0.42
CA TRP A 22 32.82 0.94 -0.29
C TRP A 22 32.15 0.72 -1.65
N ILE A 23 32.08 1.75 -2.50
CA ILE A 23 31.51 1.62 -3.85
C ILE A 23 32.29 0.57 -4.66
N GLN A 24 33.62 0.57 -4.60
CA GLN A 24 34.46 -0.39 -5.30
C GLN A 24 34.34 -1.81 -4.72
N THR A 25 34.22 -1.93 -3.39
CA THR A 25 33.98 -3.21 -2.72
C THR A 25 32.60 -3.76 -3.06
N ASN A 26 31.55 -2.93 -3.01
CA ASN A 26 30.18 -3.29 -3.34
C ASN A 26 30.02 -3.65 -4.82
N GLN A 27 30.64 -2.88 -5.73
CA GLN A 27 30.71 -3.21 -7.17
C GLN A 27 31.46 -4.52 -7.40
N SER A 28 32.57 -4.77 -6.70
CA SER A 28 33.31 -6.05 -6.78
C SER A 28 32.51 -7.23 -6.19
N TRP A 29 31.72 -6.96 -5.14
CA TRP A 29 30.84 -7.91 -4.45
C TRP A 29 29.69 -8.38 -5.35
N PHE A 30 29.08 -7.46 -6.10
CA PHE A 30 28.00 -7.77 -7.06
C PHE A 30 28.49 -8.27 -8.43
N SER A 31 29.69 -7.91 -8.88
CA SER A 31 30.13 -8.18 -10.27
C SER A 31 30.91 -9.49 -10.49
N SER A 32 31.62 -10.03 -9.49
CA SER A 32 32.73 -10.96 -9.77
C SER A 32 32.63 -12.40 -9.24
N GLU A 33 32.00 -12.69 -8.09
CA GLU A 33 32.04 -14.05 -7.48
C GLU A 33 30.68 -14.77 -7.34
N TRP A 34 29.53 -14.11 -7.53
CA TRP A 34 28.22 -14.66 -7.12
C TRP A 34 27.26 -15.09 -8.24
N ARG A 35 27.68 -15.09 -9.52
CA ARG A 35 26.87 -15.67 -10.61
C ARG A 35 26.59 -17.17 -10.44
N GLY A 36 27.22 -17.85 -9.48
CA GLY A 36 27.03 -19.27 -9.17
C GLY A 36 26.34 -19.60 -7.84
N LEU A 37 26.01 -18.62 -6.99
CA LEU A 37 25.27 -18.87 -5.74
C LEU A 37 23.81 -18.44 -5.89
N GLU A 38 22.88 -19.33 -5.56
CA GLU A 38 21.46 -19.02 -5.59
C GLU A 38 21.15 -17.89 -4.60
N ARG A 39 20.28 -16.93 -5.01
CA ARG A 39 19.84 -15.80 -4.15
C ARG A 39 19.31 -16.25 -2.78
N THR A 40 18.83 -17.49 -2.67
CA THR A 40 18.34 -18.12 -1.45
C THR A 40 19.43 -18.34 -0.40
N GLN A 41 20.71 -18.37 -0.79
CA GLN A 41 21.85 -18.67 0.10
C GLN A 41 22.50 -17.43 0.71
N TRP A 42 22.15 -16.23 0.24
CA TRP A 42 22.75 -14.95 0.66
C TRP A 42 22.57 -14.63 2.15
N PRO A 43 21.38 -14.84 2.77
CA PRO A 43 21.19 -14.52 4.19
C PRO A 43 22.15 -15.29 5.10
N LYS A 44 22.33 -16.60 4.84
CA LYS A 44 23.20 -17.46 5.64
C LYS A 44 24.66 -17.02 5.63
N VAL A 45 25.18 -16.65 4.47
CA VAL A 45 26.59 -16.24 4.32
C VAL A 45 26.85 -14.94 5.07
N PHE A 46 25.88 -14.02 5.07
CA PHE A 46 25.95 -12.80 5.87
C PHE A 46 25.88 -13.11 7.36
N ASP A 47 24.99 -14.00 7.79
CA ASP A 47 24.85 -14.42 9.20
C ASP A 47 26.14 -15.06 9.73
N ASP A 48 26.75 -15.96 8.95
CA ASP A 48 28.02 -16.60 9.29
C ASP A 48 29.14 -15.55 9.46
N LEU A 49 29.11 -14.49 8.63
CA LEU A 49 30.07 -13.39 8.67
C LEU A 49 29.87 -12.47 9.88
N VAL A 50 28.63 -12.08 10.18
CA VAL A 50 28.30 -11.26 11.38
C VAL A 50 28.66 -12.03 12.66
N CYS A 51 28.33 -13.32 12.71
CA CYS A 51 28.70 -14.20 13.82
C CYS A 51 30.23 -14.31 13.97
N PHE A 52 30.96 -14.44 12.86
CA PHE A 52 32.42 -14.55 12.86
C PHE A 52 33.12 -13.27 13.33
N LEU A 53 32.55 -12.10 13.04
CA LEU A 53 33.17 -10.79 13.24
C LEU A 53 32.91 -10.15 14.61
N SER A 54 32.16 -10.82 15.46
CA SER A 54 31.72 -10.23 16.72
C SER A 54 32.54 -10.77 17.91
N PRO A 55 33.53 -10.03 18.44
CA PRO A 55 34.28 -10.47 19.62
C PRO A 55 33.44 -10.36 20.91
N PRO A 56 33.84 -11.03 22.00
CA PRO A 56 33.21 -10.87 23.31
C PRO A 56 33.32 -9.42 23.81
N ASN A 57 32.26 -8.93 24.44
CA ASN A 57 31.94 -7.53 24.80
C ASN A 57 32.97 -6.70 25.60
N ASP A 58 34.17 -7.18 25.90
CA ASP A 58 35.05 -6.55 26.89
C ASP A 58 36.13 -5.60 26.32
N SER A 59 36.22 -5.38 24.99
CA SER A 59 37.30 -4.56 24.40
C SER A 59 36.89 -3.31 23.63
N LEU A 60 35.63 -2.87 23.69
CA LEU A 60 35.12 -1.72 22.90
C LEU A 60 34.89 -0.44 23.73
N ALA A 61 35.64 -0.28 24.83
CA ALA A 61 35.73 0.99 25.54
C ALA A 61 37.06 1.67 25.20
N ALA A 62 36.98 2.75 24.42
CA ALA A 62 37.98 3.80 24.18
C ALA A 62 38.40 3.93 22.71
N PHE A 63 37.70 4.76 21.95
CA PHE A 63 38.28 5.66 20.94
C PHE A 63 37.22 6.70 20.57
N GLN A 64 37.22 7.83 21.26
CA GLN A 64 36.63 9.07 20.76
C GLN A 64 37.80 9.94 20.31
N ASP A 65 37.87 10.24 19.01
CA ASP A 65 38.85 11.16 18.44
C ASP A 65 38.39 12.61 18.69
N PRO A 66 39.07 13.39 19.54
CA PRO A 66 38.69 14.76 19.85
C PRO A 66 39.28 15.70 18.79
N GLY A 67 38.77 15.65 17.55
CA GLY A 67 39.32 16.51 16.50
C GLY A 67 38.59 16.57 15.16
N SER A 68 37.71 15.62 14.82
CA SER A 68 37.03 15.61 13.52
C SER A 68 35.78 16.50 13.51
N SER A 69 35.94 17.76 13.11
CA SER A 69 34.81 18.64 12.77
C SER A 69 34.59 18.66 11.24
N ASN A 70 33.46 18.11 10.79
CA ASN A 70 32.81 18.34 9.49
C ASN A 70 33.08 17.43 8.27
N ALA A 71 33.49 16.17 8.46
CA ALA A 71 33.14 15.13 7.49
C ALA A 71 32.15 14.19 8.18
N GLY A 72 30.87 14.26 7.80
CA GLY A 72 29.86 13.35 8.33
C GLY A 72 30.26 11.92 7.99
N GLU A 73 30.83 11.21 8.96
CA GLU A 73 31.10 9.79 8.84
C GLU A 73 29.77 9.12 8.47
N SER A 74 29.71 8.61 7.24
CA SER A 74 28.60 7.82 6.76
C SER A 74 28.60 6.55 7.60
N GLU A 75 27.87 6.57 8.73
CA GLU A 75 27.69 5.40 9.59
C GLU A 75 27.29 4.24 8.69
N MET A 76 28.17 3.24 8.59
CA MET A 76 27.99 2.13 7.69
C MET A 76 26.68 1.44 8.03
N TYR A 77 25.82 1.29 7.03
CA TYR A 77 24.44 0.90 7.25
C TYR A 77 24.33 -0.62 7.42
N LEU A 78 24.31 -1.07 8.67
CA LEU A 78 24.33 -2.50 9.00
C LEU A 78 22.98 -3.20 8.75
N TYR A 79 21.86 -2.47 8.87
CA TYR A 79 20.53 -3.03 8.68
C TYR A 79 20.01 -2.92 7.22
N HIS A 80 20.64 -3.64 6.29
CA HIS A 80 20.24 -3.62 4.88
C HIS A 80 19.01 -4.50 4.56
N GLY A 81 18.39 -4.31 3.38
CA GLY A 81 17.13 -4.99 3.01
C GLY A 81 17.21 -6.50 2.79
N TYR A 82 18.41 -7.10 2.84
CA TYR A 82 18.62 -8.55 2.72
C TYR A 82 19.05 -9.18 4.06
N LEU A 83 19.03 -8.40 5.14
CA LEU A 83 19.36 -8.90 6.45
C LEU A 83 18.39 -10.00 6.87
N SER A 84 18.92 -11.06 7.46
CA SER A 84 18.12 -12.12 8.06
C SER A 84 17.66 -11.72 9.48
N LEU A 85 16.72 -12.46 10.05
CA LEU A 85 16.37 -12.27 11.46
C LEU A 85 17.57 -12.53 12.41
N PRO A 86 18.32 -13.65 12.29
CA PRO A 86 19.55 -13.86 13.07
C PRO A 86 20.59 -12.73 12.94
N GLY A 87 20.78 -12.21 11.74
CA GLY A 87 21.68 -11.08 11.49
C GLY A 87 21.22 -9.82 12.22
N ALA A 88 19.92 -9.52 12.17
CA ALA A 88 19.33 -8.39 12.90
C ALA A 88 19.47 -8.53 14.42
N GLU A 89 19.18 -9.71 14.96
CA GLU A 89 19.37 -10.00 16.39
C GLU A 89 20.83 -9.87 16.82
N SER A 90 21.77 -10.28 15.97
CA SER A 90 23.21 -10.17 16.27
C SER A 90 23.62 -8.70 16.33
N LEU A 91 23.31 -7.90 15.30
CA LEU A 91 23.57 -6.46 15.30
C LEU A 91 22.96 -5.77 16.52
N TRP A 92 21.75 -6.18 16.91
CA TRP A 92 21.13 -5.71 18.14
C TRP A 92 21.95 -6.16 19.37
N LYS A 93 22.34 -7.41 19.53
CA LYS A 93 23.16 -7.81 20.69
C LYS A 93 24.47 -7.00 20.81
N PHE A 94 25.06 -6.54 19.70
CA PHE A 94 26.27 -5.70 19.66
C PHE A 94 26.04 -4.19 19.81
N GLY A 95 24.85 -3.76 20.22
CA GLY A 95 24.60 -2.34 20.55
C GLY A 95 24.20 -1.46 19.35
N HIS A 96 24.06 -2.01 18.14
CA HIS A 96 23.55 -1.26 17.00
C HIS A 96 22.03 -1.05 17.14
N ARG A 97 21.61 0.01 17.83
CA ARG A 97 20.20 0.35 18.13
C ARG A 97 19.55 1.30 17.12
N ASN A 98 20.31 1.86 16.19
CA ASN A 98 19.83 2.93 15.32
C ASN A 98 18.97 2.38 14.17
N LEU A 99 17.69 2.09 14.45
CA LEU A 99 16.73 1.57 13.48
C LEU A 99 15.98 2.65 12.69
N ASN A 100 16.31 3.92 12.92
CA ASN A 100 15.60 5.08 12.34
C ASN A 100 16.52 6.07 11.65
N SER A 101 17.84 5.84 11.65
CA SER A 101 18.75 6.61 10.81
C SER A 101 18.50 6.33 9.34
N MET A 102 18.66 7.38 8.54
CA MET A 102 18.67 7.26 7.10
C MET A 102 20.05 6.78 6.66
N GLY A 103 20.09 5.68 5.93
CA GLY A 103 21.30 5.22 5.23
C GLY A 103 21.19 5.43 3.74
N CYS A 104 22.34 5.59 3.07
CA CYS A 104 22.41 5.53 1.62
C CYS A 104 22.30 4.07 1.14
N ILE A 105 21.40 3.84 0.19
CA ILE A 105 21.11 2.58 -0.46
C ILE A 105 21.56 2.71 -1.91
N PHE A 106 22.43 1.81 -2.34
CA PHE A 106 22.86 1.73 -3.73
C PHE A 106 21.98 0.73 -4.48
N HIS A 107 21.28 1.20 -5.50
CA HIS A 107 20.56 0.34 -6.45
C HIS A 107 21.32 0.30 -7.77
N HIS A 108 21.57 -0.90 -8.29
CA HIS A 108 22.08 -1.10 -9.64
C HIS A 108 20.90 -1.28 -10.60
N ASP A 109 20.56 -0.23 -11.34
CA ASP A 109 19.67 -0.33 -12.50
C ASP A 109 20.53 -0.39 -13.78
N GLY A 110 20.90 -1.61 -14.16
CA GLY A 110 21.85 -1.84 -15.27
C GLY A 110 23.22 -1.20 -15.00
N CYS A 111 23.56 -0.16 -15.77
CA CYS A 111 24.84 0.56 -15.66
C CYS A 111 24.80 1.76 -14.70
N ASN A 112 23.63 2.17 -14.20
CA ASN A 112 23.50 3.35 -13.35
C ASN A 112 23.35 2.96 -11.87
N ILE A 113 24.16 3.58 -11.02
CA ILE A 113 24.01 3.50 -9.56
C ILE A 113 23.08 4.62 -9.15
N VAL A 114 21.85 4.26 -8.79
CA VAL A 114 20.90 5.21 -8.19
C VAL A 114 21.09 5.16 -6.68
N ARG A 115 21.36 6.32 -6.09
CA ARG A 115 21.44 6.50 -4.64
C ARG A 115 20.04 6.82 -4.11
N HIS A 116 19.54 5.98 -3.22
CA HIS A 116 18.31 6.24 -2.46
C HIS A 116 18.64 6.32 -0.97
N TYR A 117 17.80 6.99 -0.20
CA TYR A 117 17.97 7.06 1.26
C TYR A 117 16.81 6.36 1.94
N GLY A 118 17.04 5.63 3.02
CA GLY A 118 15.96 4.98 3.72
C GLY A 118 16.33 4.54 5.13
N THR A 119 15.31 4.33 5.97
CA THR A 119 15.45 3.68 7.26
C THR A 119 15.50 2.16 7.11
N PRO A 120 15.97 1.40 8.11
CA PRO A 120 16.08 -0.06 8.03
C PRO A 120 14.78 -0.74 7.62
N LEU A 121 13.67 -0.24 8.18
CA LEU A 121 12.33 -0.68 7.85
C LEU A 121 11.94 -0.35 6.41
N TRP A 122 12.29 0.85 5.91
CA TRP A 122 12.09 1.21 4.50
C TRP A 122 12.84 0.26 3.57
N CYS A 123 14.13 0.02 3.85
CA CYS A 123 14.95 -0.90 3.07
C CYS A 123 14.30 -2.29 3.02
N ASN A 124 13.93 -2.82 4.18
CA ASN A 124 13.29 -4.13 4.24
C ASN A 124 11.96 -4.16 3.47
N ALA A 125 11.13 -3.12 3.61
CA ALA A 125 9.89 -2.99 2.85
C ALA A 125 10.11 -2.96 1.35
N TYR A 126 11.12 -2.21 0.92
CA TYR A 126 11.46 -2.02 -0.48
C TYR A 126 12.15 -3.23 -1.12
N TRP A 127 12.96 -3.99 -0.39
CA TRP A 127 13.69 -5.12 -0.94
C TRP A 127 12.94 -6.46 -0.84
N SER A 128 11.89 -6.52 -0.02
CA SER A 128 10.97 -7.66 0.00
C SER A 128 10.38 -7.88 -1.39
N GLY A 129 10.63 -9.06 -1.97
CA GLY A 129 10.08 -9.45 -3.26
C GLY A 129 8.68 -10.05 -3.14
N PRO A 130 8.00 -10.27 -4.27
CA PRO A 130 6.73 -10.97 -4.27
C PRO A 130 6.96 -12.48 -4.19
N GLY A 131 6.39 -13.18 -3.20
CA GLY A 131 6.58 -14.64 -3.08
C GLY A 131 6.46 -15.25 -1.67
N PRO A 132 6.08 -16.54 -1.54
CA PRO A 132 6.15 -17.28 -0.27
C PRO A 132 7.56 -17.38 0.27
N GLN A 133 8.58 -17.39 -0.60
CA GLN A 133 9.98 -17.33 -0.22
C GLN A 133 10.34 -16.05 0.54
N TYR A 134 9.46 -15.05 0.53
CA TYR A 134 9.62 -13.81 1.27
C TYR A 134 8.92 -13.80 2.65
N LEU A 135 8.40 -14.94 3.12
CA LEU A 135 7.87 -15.08 4.48
C LEU A 135 8.90 -14.74 5.58
N PRO A 136 10.20 -15.09 5.47
CA PRO A 136 11.21 -14.65 6.44
C PRO A 136 11.32 -13.13 6.55
N GLN A 137 11.02 -12.40 5.47
CA GLN A 137 11.07 -10.94 5.42
C GLN A 137 9.97 -10.33 6.28
N LEU A 138 8.83 -11.02 6.45
CA LEU A 138 7.81 -10.63 7.42
C LEU A 138 8.33 -10.71 8.85
N SER A 139 9.07 -11.76 9.18
CA SER A 139 9.63 -11.93 10.52
C SER A 139 10.59 -10.80 10.87
N ILE A 140 11.50 -10.43 9.96
CA ILE A 140 12.39 -9.29 10.19
C ILE A 140 11.65 -7.94 10.15
N PHE A 141 10.64 -7.76 9.29
CA PHE A 141 9.85 -6.53 9.27
C PHE A 141 9.15 -6.30 10.62
N ARG A 142 8.52 -7.36 11.16
CA ARG A 142 7.90 -7.32 12.49
C ARG A 142 8.93 -7.13 13.60
N TRP A 143 10.05 -7.83 13.54
CA TRP A 143 11.15 -7.65 14.49
C TRP A 143 11.62 -6.19 14.52
N LEU A 144 11.81 -5.54 13.36
CA LEU A 144 12.20 -4.14 13.30
C LEU A 144 11.18 -3.22 13.98
N LEU A 145 9.88 -3.47 13.78
CA LEU A 145 8.80 -2.73 14.45
C LEU A 145 8.84 -2.92 15.97
N GLU A 146 8.96 -4.16 16.43
CA GLU A 146 9.05 -4.52 17.86
C GLU A 146 10.27 -3.88 18.54
N HIS A 147 11.32 -3.58 17.78
CA HIS A 147 12.55 -2.95 18.27
C HIS A 147 12.57 -1.42 18.06
N GLY A 148 11.43 -0.81 17.74
CA GLY A 148 11.25 0.65 17.71
C GLY A 148 11.55 1.31 16.36
N ALA A 149 11.60 0.55 15.26
CA ALA A 149 11.61 1.14 13.93
C ALA A 149 10.28 1.86 13.65
N ARG A 150 10.36 3.06 13.06
CA ARG A 150 9.19 3.91 12.78
C ARG A 150 8.43 3.43 11.54
N ALA A 151 7.31 2.74 11.76
CA ALA A 151 6.39 2.30 10.71
C ALA A 151 5.94 3.42 9.77
N PHE A 152 5.76 4.62 10.33
CA PHE A 152 5.18 5.79 9.67
C PHE A 152 6.22 6.85 9.31
N TRP A 153 7.49 6.50 9.27
CA TRP A 153 8.50 7.40 8.72
C TRP A 153 8.16 7.70 7.25
N ILE A 154 7.99 8.97 6.91
CA ILE A 154 7.67 9.42 5.56
C ILE A 154 8.97 9.56 4.79
N HIS A 155 9.09 8.83 3.69
CA HIS A 155 10.24 8.94 2.82
C HIS A 155 10.26 10.31 2.12
N PRO A 156 11.36 11.06 2.15
CA PRO A 156 11.40 12.46 1.67
C PRO A 156 11.12 12.63 0.18
N ILE A 157 11.49 11.63 -0.64
CA ILE A 157 11.24 11.65 -2.10
C ILE A 157 9.88 11.03 -2.45
N PHE A 158 9.61 9.80 -1.99
CA PHE A 158 8.41 9.05 -2.37
C PHE A 158 7.13 9.47 -1.63
N LEU A 159 7.24 10.25 -0.56
CA LEU A 159 6.13 10.76 0.26
C LEU A 159 5.20 9.65 0.78
N THR A 160 5.76 8.46 0.97
CA THR A 160 5.06 7.30 1.52
C THR A 160 5.85 6.66 2.65
N THR A 161 5.27 5.67 3.30
CA THR A 161 5.84 5.04 4.50
C THR A 161 6.26 3.60 4.24
N PRO A 162 7.20 3.04 5.04
CA PRO A 162 7.59 1.63 4.93
C PRO A 162 6.40 0.67 4.96
N ILE A 163 5.41 0.94 5.83
CA ILE A 163 4.24 0.07 5.96
C ILE A 163 3.36 0.06 4.71
N HIS A 164 3.18 1.19 4.04
CA HIS A 164 2.44 1.26 2.78
C HIS A 164 3.10 0.41 1.69
N VAL A 165 4.43 0.55 1.55
CA VAL A 165 5.21 -0.23 0.59
C VAL A 165 5.14 -1.72 0.92
N TYR A 166 5.28 -2.07 2.20
CA TYR A 166 5.31 -3.45 2.66
C TYR A 166 3.96 -4.15 2.46
N VAL A 167 2.87 -3.59 3.01
CA VAL A 167 1.54 -4.20 2.96
C VAL A 167 1.07 -4.34 1.52
N ARG A 168 1.27 -3.34 0.67
CA ARG A 168 0.85 -3.42 -0.73
C ARG A 168 1.53 -4.56 -1.48
N LYS A 169 2.83 -4.79 -1.26
CA LYS A 169 3.54 -5.93 -1.84
C LYS A 169 3.06 -7.26 -1.29
N PHE A 170 2.76 -7.30 0.00
CA PHE A 170 2.31 -8.51 0.65
C PHE A 170 0.91 -8.91 0.17
N VAL A 171 -0.01 -7.96 0.11
CA VAL A 171 -1.35 -8.13 -0.47
C VAL A 171 -1.25 -8.55 -1.94
N ARG A 172 -0.31 -7.98 -2.69
CA ARG A 172 -0.03 -8.43 -4.07
C ARG A 172 0.45 -9.86 -4.16
N SER A 173 1.33 -10.27 -3.25
CA SER A 173 1.79 -11.65 -3.17
C SER A 173 0.64 -12.58 -2.80
N ALA A 174 -0.12 -12.25 -1.76
CA ALA A 174 -1.28 -13.02 -1.33
C ALA A 174 -2.29 -13.23 -2.46
N ALA A 175 -2.55 -12.19 -3.27
CA ALA A 175 -3.40 -12.32 -4.45
C ALA A 175 -2.78 -13.25 -5.51
N LEU A 176 -1.49 -13.11 -5.81
CA LEU A 176 -0.80 -13.94 -6.79
C LEU A 176 -0.80 -15.42 -6.43
N TYR A 177 -0.65 -15.75 -5.14
CA TYR A 177 -0.58 -17.12 -4.62
C TYR A 177 -1.91 -17.63 -4.05
N GLU A 178 -3.00 -16.85 -4.16
CA GLU A 178 -4.32 -17.18 -3.61
C GLU A 178 -4.27 -17.63 -2.14
N SER A 179 -3.39 -17.01 -1.34
CA SER A 179 -3.11 -17.42 0.04
C SER A 179 -3.74 -16.46 1.04
N THR A 180 -4.91 -16.81 1.55
CA THR A 180 -5.59 -16.05 2.63
C THR A 180 -4.76 -16.01 3.92
N GLY A 181 -4.02 -17.08 4.22
CA GLY A 181 -3.11 -17.13 5.37
C GLY A 181 -1.99 -16.08 5.32
N LEU A 182 -1.63 -15.57 4.14
CA LEU A 182 -0.76 -14.39 4.04
C LEU A 182 -1.51 -13.13 4.50
N LEU A 183 -2.75 -12.91 4.07
CA LEU A 183 -3.49 -11.71 4.49
C LEU A 183 -3.75 -11.64 5.99
N GLU A 184 -4.02 -12.78 6.63
CA GLU A 184 -4.16 -12.84 8.09
C GLU A 184 -2.89 -12.34 8.80
N LYS A 185 -1.71 -12.65 8.26
CA LYS A 185 -0.41 -12.22 8.82
C LYS A 185 -0.10 -10.73 8.67
N VAL A 186 -0.88 -9.99 7.88
CA VAL A 186 -0.70 -8.52 7.73
C VAL A 186 -1.98 -7.75 8.07
N SER A 187 -2.97 -8.42 8.67
CA SER A 187 -4.25 -7.80 9.00
C SER A 187 -4.08 -6.72 10.06
N ASP A 188 -3.24 -6.96 11.07
CA ASP A 188 -2.84 -5.95 12.05
C ASP A 188 -2.25 -4.69 11.40
N LEU A 189 -1.44 -4.86 10.34
CA LEU A 189 -0.86 -3.74 9.60
C LEU A 189 -1.90 -2.97 8.76
N LEU A 190 -2.92 -3.65 8.23
CA LEU A 190 -4.04 -3.00 7.51
C LEU A 190 -4.91 -2.13 8.43
N LEU A 191 -4.95 -2.46 9.73
CA LEU A 191 -5.68 -1.70 10.75
C LEU A 191 -4.94 -0.44 11.21
N LEU A 192 -3.67 -0.27 10.82
CA LEU A 192 -2.91 0.95 11.09
C LEU A 192 -3.42 2.07 10.16
N GLY A 193 -4.43 2.80 10.63
CA GLY A 193 -5.10 3.89 9.91
C GLY A 193 -4.27 5.15 9.68
N HIS A 194 -2.95 5.04 9.65
CA HIS A 194 -2.07 6.18 9.42
C HIS A 194 -2.06 6.54 7.92
N PRO A 195 -2.33 7.79 7.54
CA PRO A 195 -2.19 8.24 6.16
C PRO A 195 -0.72 8.55 5.82
N ASP A 196 -0.31 8.38 4.57
CA ASP A 196 0.97 8.93 4.12
C ASP A 196 0.87 10.43 3.74
N SER A 197 1.87 10.97 3.02
CA SER A 197 1.86 12.37 2.57
C SER A 197 1.55 12.51 1.08
N CYS A 198 0.86 11.52 0.49
CA CYS A 198 0.34 11.63 -0.87
C CYS A 198 -0.75 12.73 -0.93
N VAL A 199 -0.85 13.46 -2.05
CA VAL A 199 -1.88 14.51 -2.25
C VAL A 199 -2.93 14.12 -3.28
N CYS A 200 -3.18 12.83 -3.45
CA CYS A 200 -4.09 12.31 -4.46
C CYS A 200 -5.53 12.27 -3.95
N TYR A 201 -6.49 12.62 -4.81
CA TYR A 201 -7.91 12.56 -4.47
C TYR A 201 -8.43 11.16 -4.11
N CYS A 202 -7.67 10.08 -4.30
CA CYS A 202 -8.03 8.76 -3.78
C CYS A 202 -8.11 8.71 -2.24
N SER A 203 -7.56 9.71 -1.54
CA SER A 203 -7.70 9.90 -0.08
C SER A 203 -7.62 11.38 0.32
N LYS A 204 -8.45 11.85 1.26
CA LYS A 204 -8.50 13.27 1.65
C LYS A 204 -7.25 13.75 2.40
N GLU A 205 -6.64 12.90 3.21
CA GLU A 205 -5.56 13.25 4.14
C GLU A 205 -4.24 12.54 3.83
N GLY A 206 -4.10 12.04 2.61
CA GLY A 206 -3.04 11.09 2.26
C GLY A 206 -3.50 9.64 2.31
N CYS A 207 -2.81 8.81 1.56
CA CYS A 207 -3.21 7.46 1.24
C CYS A 207 -3.15 6.64 2.51
N ARG A 208 -4.17 5.81 2.78
CA ARG A 208 -4.15 4.88 3.91
C ARG A 208 -3.70 3.50 3.43
N VAL A 209 -3.08 2.73 4.32
CA VAL A 209 -2.52 1.41 4.03
C VAL A 209 -3.56 0.49 3.38
N ILE A 210 -4.78 0.47 3.94
CA ILE A 210 -5.91 -0.33 3.43
C ILE A 210 -6.38 0.13 2.04
N GLY A 211 -6.34 1.43 1.76
CA GLY A 211 -6.69 1.97 0.44
C GLY A 211 -5.66 1.55 -0.61
N GLY A 212 -4.37 1.66 -0.27
CA GLY A 212 -3.28 1.20 -1.15
C GLY A 212 -3.30 -0.32 -1.43
N ALA A 213 -3.86 -1.12 -0.51
CA ALA A 213 -4.07 -2.55 -0.70
C ALA A 213 -5.20 -2.88 -1.70
N LEU A 214 -6.19 -1.99 -1.85
CA LEU A 214 -7.35 -2.17 -2.73
C LEU A 214 -7.20 -1.53 -4.11
N ALA A 215 -6.35 -0.50 -4.25
CA ALA A 215 -6.23 0.28 -5.48
C ALA A 215 -5.95 -0.60 -6.73
N LYS A 216 -6.72 -0.37 -7.81
CA LYS A 216 -6.77 -1.15 -9.06
C LYS A 216 -5.48 -1.11 -9.88
N HIS A 217 -4.66 -0.06 -9.78
CA HIS A 217 -3.54 0.20 -10.69
C HIS A 217 -2.26 -0.62 -10.45
N TRP A 218 -2.37 -1.94 -10.34
CA TRP A 218 -1.20 -2.83 -10.31
C TRP A 218 -0.71 -3.20 -11.71
N GLU A 219 -1.41 -2.72 -12.74
CA GLU A 219 -1.36 -3.22 -14.11
C GLU A 219 -0.30 -2.53 -14.99
N SER A 220 0.43 -1.54 -14.47
CA SER A 220 1.28 -0.68 -15.33
C SER A 220 2.68 -1.20 -15.62
N SER A 221 3.11 -2.36 -15.07
CA SER A 221 4.44 -2.91 -15.39
C SER A 221 4.38 -3.65 -16.74
N GLY A 222 4.82 -2.97 -17.81
CA GLY A 222 4.63 -3.33 -19.22
C GLY A 222 5.14 -4.69 -19.71
N SER A 223 5.87 -5.48 -18.90
CA SER A 223 6.39 -6.78 -19.32
C SER A 223 5.42 -7.96 -19.10
N ILE A 224 4.31 -7.81 -18.37
CA ILE A 224 3.49 -8.97 -17.95
C ILE A 224 1.97 -8.71 -18.00
N ARG A 225 1.47 -8.05 -19.06
CA ARG A 225 0.04 -7.71 -19.20
C ARG A 225 -0.91 -8.92 -19.03
N SER A 226 -0.55 -10.10 -19.53
CA SER A 226 -1.39 -11.31 -19.43
C SER A 226 -1.51 -11.86 -18.01
N CYS A 227 -0.43 -11.84 -17.21
CA CYS A 227 -0.47 -12.25 -15.81
C CYS A 227 -1.25 -11.24 -14.94
N LEU A 228 -1.20 -9.96 -15.31
CA LEU A 228 -1.85 -8.88 -14.58
C LEU A 228 -3.38 -8.99 -14.60
N ARG A 229 -3.99 -9.34 -15.75
CA ARG A 229 -5.44 -9.57 -15.83
C ARG A 229 -5.91 -10.69 -14.89
N GLN A 230 -5.13 -11.77 -14.80
CA GLN A 230 -5.43 -12.87 -13.87
C GLN A 230 -5.20 -12.43 -12.42
N THR A 231 -4.18 -11.63 -12.17
CA THR A 231 -3.91 -11.04 -10.85
C THR A 231 -5.07 -10.17 -10.40
N ARG A 232 -5.64 -9.32 -11.25
CA ARG A 232 -6.79 -8.48 -10.90
C ARG A 232 -8.02 -9.30 -10.48
N LYS A 233 -8.37 -10.34 -11.25
CA LYS A 233 -9.44 -11.27 -10.88
C LYS A 233 -9.15 -12.01 -9.57
N ARG A 234 -7.88 -12.26 -9.24
CA ARG A 234 -7.47 -12.85 -7.96
C ARG A 234 -7.55 -11.85 -6.81
N ILE A 235 -7.15 -10.59 -7.02
CA ILE A 235 -7.28 -9.53 -6.01
C ILE A 235 -8.74 -9.39 -5.61
N HIS A 236 -9.62 -9.25 -6.61
CA HIS A 236 -11.05 -9.23 -6.44
C HIS A 236 -11.45 -10.44 -5.55
N ARG A 237 -11.30 -11.67 -6.06
CA ARG A 237 -11.80 -12.87 -5.37
C ARG A 237 -11.19 -13.17 -4.00
N ALA A 238 -9.91 -12.88 -3.77
CA ALA A 238 -9.21 -13.28 -2.55
C ALA A 238 -9.00 -12.15 -1.54
N ILE A 239 -8.70 -10.94 -2.01
CA ILE A 239 -8.29 -9.82 -1.13
C ILE A 239 -9.50 -9.03 -0.65
N GLN A 240 -10.42 -8.67 -1.55
CA GLN A 240 -11.51 -7.78 -1.18
C GLN A 240 -12.44 -8.38 -0.11
N PRO A 241 -12.88 -9.66 -0.19
CA PRO A 241 -13.68 -10.27 0.87
C PRO A 241 -12.97 -10.24 2.23
N HIS A 242 -11.65 -10.41 2.25
CA HIS A 242 -10.86 -10.32 3.48
C HIS A 242 -10.87 -8.91 4.06
N ILE A 243 -10.61 -7.91 3.23
CA ILE A 243 -10.63 -6.49 3.64
C ILE A 243 -12.03 -6.05 4.09
N PHE A 244 -13.09 -6.50 3.41
CA PHE A 244 -14.47 -6.21 3.81
C PHE A 244 -14.83 -6.85 5.15
N ARG A 245 -14.37 -8.09 5.42
CA ARG A 245 -14.49 -8.70 6.75
C ARG A 245 -13.72 -7.93 7.81
N LEU A 246 -12.53 -7.39 7.48
CA LEU A 246 -11.78 -6.54 8.42
C LEU A 246 -12.56 -5.26 8.75
N ALA A 247 -13.12 -4.57 7.75
CA ALA A 247 -13.97 -3.41 7.98
C ALA A 247 -15.19 -3.76 8.84
N GLN A 248 -15.86 -4.89 8.55
CA GLN A 248 -17.01 -5.37 9.32
C GLN A 248 -16.65 -5.69 10.78
N LYS A 249 -15.47 -6.24 11.05
CA LYS A 249 -15.01 -6.53 12.42
C LYS A 249 -14.61 -5.26 13.19
N ASN A 250 -14.41 -4.15 12.49
CA ASN A 250 -13.90 -2.90 13.06
C ASN A 250 -14.85 -1.72 12.75
N LEU A 251 -16.16 -1.89 12.96
CA LEU A 251 -17.17 -0.86 12.66
C LEU A 251 -16.91 0.48 13.38
N THR A 252 -16.27 0.45 14.55
CA THR A 252 -15.91 1.67 15.30
C THR A 252 -14.81 2.48 14.61
N ALA A 253 -14.03 1.85 13.72
CA ALA A 253 -13.02 2.49 12.91
C ALA A 253 -13.64 3.01 11.59
N THR A 254 -14.51 4.03 11.70
CA THR A 254 -15.25 4.62 10.56
C THR A 254 -14.35 5.08 9.41
N TRP A 255 -13.12 5.50 9.72
CA TRP A 255 -12.09 5.85 8.74
C TRP A 255 -11.78 4.71 7.76
N MET A 256 -11.98 3.45 8.16
CA MET A 256 -11.64 2.28 7.37
C MET A 256 -12.65 2.06 6.25
N SER A 257 -13.95 2.05 6.58
CA SER A 257 -15.01 2.00 5.58
C SER A 257 -14.96 3.20 4.64
N SER A 258 -14.72 4.41 5.18
CA SER A 258 -14.53 5.63 4.38
C SER A 258 -13.38 5.49 3.37
N ALA A 259 -12.20 5.05 3.82
CA ALA A 259 -11.05 4.83 2.95
C ALA A 259 -11.30 3.77 1.87
N ILE A 260 -12.01 2.69 2.19
CA ILE A 260 -12.40 1.64 1.23
C ILE A 260 -13.38 2.19 0.19
N LEU A 261 -14.45 2.85 0.63
CA LEU A 261 -15.47 3.44 -0.25
C LEU A 261 -14.85 4.46 -1.19
N ARG A 262 -13.98 5.33 -0.68
CA ARG A 262 -13.31 6.36 -1.46
C ARG A 262 -12.40 5.79 -2.52
N VAL A 263 -11.48 4.88 -2.18
CA VAL A 263 -10.53 4.33 -3.17
C VAL A 263 -11.24 3.51 -4.24
N LEU A 264 -12.26 2.73 -3.88
CA LEU A 264 -13.02 1.93 -4.85
C LEU A 264 -13.86 2.81 -5.76
N THR A 265 -14.47 3.87 -5.22
CA THR A 265 -15.23 4.85 -6.02
C THR A 265 -14.31 5.61 -6.97
N PHE A 266 -13.14 6.04 -6.49
CA PHE A 266 -12.09 6.67 -7.29
C PHE A 266 -11.68 5.79 -8.48
N ASP A 267 -11.36 4.52 -8.22
CA ASP A 267 -11.00 3.55 -9.26
C ASP A 267 -12.16 3.26 -10.22
N ALA A 268 -13.40 3.26 -9.73
CA ALA A 268 -14.58 3.00 -10.54
C ALA A 268 -14.99 4.17 -11.44
N LEU A 269 -14.53 5.39 -11.12
CA LEU A 269 -14.63 6.59 -11.97
C LEU A 269 -13.47 6.72 -12.96
N SER A 270 -12.48 5.82 -12.89
CA SER A 270 -11.27 5.84 -13.72
C SER A 270 -10.43 7.12 -13.56
N LEU A 271 -10.46 7.74 -12.38
CA LEU A 271 -9.62 8.90 -12.05
C LEU A 271 -8.14 8.53 -12.03
N THR A 272 -7.27 9.49 -12.35
CA THR A 272 -5.83 9.25 -12.42
C THR A 272 -5.19 9.31 -11.04
N HIS A 273 -4.63 8.18 -10.58
CA HIS A 273 -3.83 8.21 -9.35
C HIS A 273 -2.54 9.02 -9.54
N THR A 274 -2.33 9.99 -8.65
CA THR A 274 -1.11 10.80 -8.50
C THR A 274 -0.33 10.44 -7.23
N CYS A 275 -0.69 9.32 -6.59
CA CYS A 275 -0.23 8.91 -5.26
C CYS A 275 0.99 7.98 -5.24
N CYS A 276 1.34 7.51 -4.03
CA CYS A 276 2.43 6.58 -3.72
C CYS A 276 2.31 5.19 -4.37
N TYR A 277 1.24 4.92 -5.12
CA TYR A 277 1.07 3.63 -5.75
C TYR A 277 2.10 3.35 -6.86
N ARG A 278 2.86 4.34 -7.35
CA ARG A 278 3.93 4.10 -8.33
C ARG A 278 5.32 3.94 -7.75
N VAL A 279 5.48 3.97 -6.43
CA VAL A 279 6.81 3.96 -5.81
C VAL A 279 7.68 2.77 -6.24
N ARG A 280 7.08 1.63 -6.57
CA ARG A 280 7.84 0.48 -7.09
C ARG A 280 8.35 0.74 -8.51
N GLU A 281 7.49 1.25 -9.37
CA GLU A 281 7.76 1.57 -10.77
C GLU A 281 8.71 2.77 -10.90
N GLU A 282 8.60 3.76 -10.02
CA GLU A 282 9.51 4.91 -9.91
C GLU A 282 10.95 4.49 -9.66
N ILE A 283 11.14 3.47 -8.81
CA ILE A 283 12.48 3.01 -8.46
C ILE A 283 13.04 2.05 -9.52
N ARG A 284 12.20 1.25 -10.20
CA ARG A 284 12.67 0.19 -11.11
C ARG A 284 12.63 0.54 -12.60
N ASP A 285 11.56 1.18 -13.03
CA ASP A 285 11.17 1.23 -14.45
C ASP A 285 11.23 2.66 -15.01
N LYS A 286 11.87 3.60 -14.28
CA LYS A 286 11.95 5.04 -14.62
C LYS A 286 10.58 5.67 -14.89
N SER A 287 9.51 5.06 -14.38
CA SER A 287 8.16 5.61 -14.48
C SER A 287 7.96 6.56 -13.31
N TYR A 288 7.99 7.85 -13.57
CA TYR A 288 7.78 8.84 -12.53
C TYR A 288 6.29 9.00 -12.24
N ARG A 289 5.96 9.21 -10.97
CA ARG A 289 4.69 9.83 -10.59
C ARG A 289 4.63 11.23 -11.19
N PRO A 290 3.43 11.75 -11.49
CA PRO A 290 3.28 13.14 -11.90
C PRO A 290 3.93 14.08 -10.88
N THR A 291 4.61 15.12 -11.35
CA THR A 291 5.06 16.23 -10.50
C THR A 291 3.86 16.94 -9.86
N SER A 292 4.10 17.85 -8.92
CA SER A 292 3.00 18.62 -8.32
C SER A 292 2.24 19.45 -9.36
N GLU A 293 2.96 19.99 -10.34
CA GLU A 293 2.40 20.78 -11.43
C GLU A 293 1.61 19.89 -12.41
N GLU A 294 2.16 18.73 -12.79
CA GLU A 294 1.46 17.77 -13.64
C GLU A 294 0.21 17.21 -12.94
N ALA A 295 0.30 16.92 -11.64
CA ALA A 295 -0.85 16.49 -10.84
C ALA A 295 -1.93 17.58 -10.81
N GLN A 296 -1.56 18.85 -10.69
CA GLN A 296 -2.52 19.95 -10.72
C GLN A 296 -3.24 20.04 -12.08
N VAL A 297 -2.51 19.87 -13.19
CA VAL A 297 -3.12 19.81 -14.54
C VAL A 297 -4.09 18.64 -14.64
N ILE A 298 -3.72 17.47 -14.13
CA ILE A 298 -4.63 16.30 -14.07
C ILE A 298 -5.89 16.65 -13.28
N TYR A 299 -5.76 17.31 -12.13
CA TYR A 299 -6.92 17.68 -11.30
C TYR A 299 -7.83 18.71 -11.96
N ASP A 300 -7.26 19.66 -12.70
CA ASP A 300 -8.04 20.63 -13.44
C ASP A 300 -8.80 19.98 -14.62
N LEU A 301 -8.19 18.98 -15.27
CA LEU A 301 -8.84 18.20 -16.33
C LEU A 301 -9.93 17.25 -15.77
N GLU A 302 -9.71 16.67 -14.59
CA GLU A 302 -10.61 15.70 -13.96
C GLU A 302 -11.56 16.35 -12.93
N ARG A 303 -11.70 17.68 -12.93
CA ARG A 303 -12.44 18.43 -11.89
C ARG A 303 -13.88 17.94 -11.70
N GLU A 304 -14.62 17.76 -12.78
CA GLU A 304 -16.02 17.32 -12.75
C GLU A 304 -16.14 15.90 -12.15
N ASP A 305 -15.22 14.99 -12.50
CA ASP A 305 -15.18 13.63 -11.95
C ASP A 305 -14.74 13.62 -10.47
N ILE A 306 -13.87 14.56 -10.06
CA ILE A 306 -13.48 14.75 -8.66
C ILE A 306 -14.68 15.27 -7.84
N GLU A 307 -15.46 16.21 -8.36
CA GLU A 307 -16.70 16.66 -7.71
C GLU A 307 -17.71 15.51 -7.58
N LEU A 308 -17.85 14.69 -8.63
CA LEU A 308 -18.68 13.49 -8.60
C LEU A 308 -18.19 12.47 -7.55
N LEU A 309 -16.88 12.29 -7.41
CA LEU A 309 -16.28 11.46 -6.36
C LEU A 309 -16.68 11.96 -4.96
N GLU A 310 -16.56 13.25 -4.67
CA GLU A 310 -16.94 13.81 -3.36
C GLU A 310 -18.43 13.58 -3.06
N ASN A 311 -19.29 13.80 -4.05
CA ASN A 311 -20.73 13.58 -3.90
C ASN A 311 -21.07 12.11 -3.64
N LEU A 312 -20.52 11.19 -4.44
CA LEU A 312 -20.77 9.76 -4.31
C LEU A 312 -20.23 9.21 -2.99
N THR A 313 -19.01 9.59 -2.61
CA THR A 313 -18.40 9.11 -1.36
C THR A 313 -19.17 9.61 -0.14
N THR A 314 -19.61 10.86 -0.14
CA THR A 314 -20.47 11.41 0.93
C THR A 314 -21.80 10.67 1.03
N ASP A 315 -22.48 10.41 -0.11
CA ASP A 315 -23.73 9.64 -0.15
C ASP A 315 -23.53 8.20 0.35
N PHE A 316 -22.44 7.53 -0.05
CA PHE A 316 -22.13 6.18 0.42
C PHE A 316 -21.81 6.13 1.91
N GLU A 317 -21.06 7.09 2.44
CA GLU A 317 -20.75 7.17 3.88
C GLU A 317 -22.02 7.39 4.71
N LEU A 318 -22.92 8.27 4.26
CA LEU A 318 -24.21 8.49 4.90
C LEU A 318 -25.08 7.23 4.89
N LYS A 319 -25.20 6.56 3.73
CA LYS A 319 -25.95 5.31 3.61
C LYS A 319 -25.34 4.22 4.48
N TRP A 320 -24.02 4.08 4.49
CA TRP A 320 -23.32 3.09 5.30
C TRP A 320 -23.55 3.30 6.80
N ALA A 321 -23.54 4.55 7.27
CA ALA A 321 -23.78 4.88 8.68
C ALA A 321 -25.17 4.42 9.19
N THR A 322 -26.16 4.28 8.30
CA THR A 322 -27.52 3.82 8.62
C THR A 322 -27.79 2.36 8.22
N TYR A 323 -26.82 1.69 7.60
CA TYR A 323 -26.99 0.35 7.06
C TYR A 323 -26.73 -0.72 8.13
N THR A 324 -27.68 -1.64 8.31
CA THR A 324 -27.62 -2.65 9.39
C THR A 324 -27.00 -3.98 8.98
N LYS A 325 -26.86 -4.24 7.68
CA LYS A 325 -26.32 -5.50 7.14
C LYS A 325 -24.79 -5.44 6.97
N PRO A 326 -24.11 -6.58 6.75
CA PRO A 326 -22.66 -6.61 6.59
C PRO A 326 -22.12 -5.69 5.49
N PHE A 327 -20.89 -5.21 5.65
CA PHE A 327 -20.22 -4.31 4.70
C PHE A 327 -20.14 -4.90 3.28
N VAL A 328 -19.89 -6.21 3.14
CA VAL A 328 -19.91 -6.87 1.83
C VAL A 328 -21.28 -6.78 1.16
N THR A 329 -22.36 -6.93 1.92
CA THR A 329 -23.73 -6.79 1.44
C THR A 329 -24.01 -5.34 1.02
N PHE A 330 -23.51 -4.36 1.76
CA PHE A 330 -23.56 -2.95 1.35
C PHE A 330 -22.84 -2.72 0.02
N MET A 331 -21.63 -3.26 -0.14
CA MET A 331 -20.86 -3.15 -1.38
C MET A 331 -21.61 -3.75 -2.57
N ASN A 332 -22.26 -4.90 -2.38
CA ASN A 332 -23.05 -5.59 -3.40
C ASN A 332 -24.37 -4.89 -3.75
N ARG A 333 -25.12 -4.42 -2.75
CA ARG A 333 -26.52 -3.99 -2.93
C ARG A 333 -26.70 -2.49 -3.06
N VAL A 334 -25.73 -1.70 -2.59
CA VAL A 334 -25.80 -0.23 -2.61
C VAL A 334 -24.72 0.34 -3.52
N TRP A 335 -23.45 0.07 -3.22
CA TRP A 335 -22.34 0.68 -3.93
C TRP A 335 -22.25 0.22 -5.40
N LYS A 336 -22.19 -1.10 -5.65
CA LYS A 336 -21.99 -1.66 -7.00
C LYS A 336 -23.12 -1.27 -7.97
N PRO A 337 -24.42 -1.35 -7.62
CA PRO A 337 -25.50 -0.92 -8.50
C PRO A 337 -25.44 0.57 -8.82
N ARG A 338 -25.11 1.43 -7.83
CA ARG A 338 -24.95 2.86 -8.07
C ARG A 338 -23.78 3.14 -9.03
N MET A 339 -22.63 2.50 -8.83
CA MET A 339 -21.49 2.67 -9.74
C MET A 339 -21.78 2.16 -11.16
N ARG A 340 -22.58 1.09 -11.32
CA ARG A 340 -23.06 0.65 -12.65
C ARG A 340 -23.93 1.73 -13.31
N ALA A 341 -24.85 2.36 -12.57
CA ALA A 341 -25.69 3.44 -13.07
C ALA A 341 -24.86 4.66 -13.51
N VAL A 342 -23.92 5.12 -12.67
CA VAL A 342 -22.99 6.22 -13.01
C VAL A 342 -22.22 5.93 -14.30
N ARG A 343 -21.70 4.71 -14.46
CA ARG A 343 -20.99 4.34 -15.70
C ARG A 343 -21.91 4.26 -16.92
N ALA A 344 -23.18 3.93 -16.75
CA ALA A 344 -24.15 3.93 -17.83
C ALA A 344 -24.49 5.36 -18.26
N GLU A 345 -24.75 6.25 -17.29
CA GLU A 345 -24.97 7.69 -17.48
C GLU A 345 -23.80 8.32 -18.27
N ARG A 346 -22.55 8.09 -17.82
CA ARG A 346 -21.35 8.62 -18.47
C ARG A 346 -21.10 8.06 -19.87
N ARG A 347 -21.48 6.80 -20.14
CA ARG A 347 -21.38 6.23 -21.50
C ARG A 347 -22.28 6.96 -22.47
N VAL A 348 -23.51 7.26 -22.06
CA VAL A 348 -24.46 8.03 -22.88
C VAL A 348 -23.91 9.43 -23.18
N GLU A 349 -23.37 10.11 -22.17
CA GLU A 349 -22.74 11.44 -22.35
C GLU A 349 -21.55 11.39 -23.32
N LYS A 350 -20.70 10.36 -23.18
CA LYS A 350 -19.56 10.14 -24.07
C LYS A 350 -20.01 9.89 -25.52
N ASP A 351 -21.01 9.05 -25.73
CA ASP A 351 -21.54 8.75 -27.07
C ASP A 351 -22.14 10.00 -27.72
N ILE A 352 -22.84 10.85 -26.95
CA ILE A 352 -23.36 12.14 -27.42
C ILE A 352 -22.20 13.08 -27.80
N TYR A 353 -21.17 13.17 -26.97
CA TYR A 353 -20.00 14.01 -27.24
C TYR A 353 -19.24 13.54 -28.49
N GLU A 354 -19.00 12.24 -28.65
CA GLU A 354 -18.36 11.68 -29.84
C GLU A 354 -19.18 11.91 -31.11
N ALA A 355 -20.51 11.77 -31.04
CA ALA A 355 -21.41 12.08 -32.15
C ALA A 355 -21.34 13.57 -32.54
N GLU A 356 -21.24 14.48 -31.56
CA GLU A 356 -21.10 15.91 -31.80
C GLU A 356 -19.76 16.27 -32.44
N LEU A 357 -18.66 15.66 -31.98
CA LEU A 357 -17.34 15.80 -32.62
C LEU A 357 -17.36 15.32 -34.08
N GLN A 358 -18.01 14.18 -34.35
CA GLN A 358 -18.17 13.68 -35.71
C GLN A 358 -19.00 14.64 -36.57
N ARG A 359 -20.04 15.27 -36.01
CA ARG A 359 -20.90 16.25 -36.70
C ARG A 359 -20.12 17.48 -37.15
N ILE A 360 -19.15 17.94 -36.38
CA ILE A 360 -18.26 19.06 -36.74
C ILE A 360 -17.06 18.64 -37.60
N GLY A 361 -16.99 17.37 -38.02
CA GLY A 361 -15.94 16.84 -38.89
C GLY A 361 -14.65 16.43 -38.15
N VAL A 362 -14.64 16.41 -36.83
CA VAL A 362 -13.51 15.93 -36.03
C VAL A 362 -13.59 14.41 -35.91
N ARG A 363 -12.53 13.70 -36.33
CA ARG A 363 -12.39 12.26 -36.13
C ARG A 363 -11.31 12.01 -35.09
N LEU A 364 -11.69 11.46 -33.94
CA LEU A 364 -10.72 11.01 -32.95
C LEU A 364 -10.03 9.76 -33.50
N LYS A 365 -8.70 9.80 -33.63
CA LYS A 365 -7.90 8.59 -33.89
C LYS A 365 -7.87 7.76 -32.63
N GLN A 366 -8.06 6.45 -32.74
CA GLN A 366 -7.85 5.59 -31.59
C GLN A 366 -6.35 5.55 -31.26
N ALA A 367 -5.99 5.75 -29.99
CA ALA A 367 -4.62 5.63 -29.52
C ALA A 367 -4.13 4.19 -29.72
N GLY A 368 -3.43 3.94 -30.83
CA GLY A 368 -3.05 2.59 -31.29
C GLY A 368 -3.10 2.42 -32.81
N GLU A 369 -3.76 3.32 -33.55
CA GLU A 369 -3.80 3.31 -35.02
C GLU A 369 -2.59 4.01 -35.68
N GLU A 370 -1.58 4.41 -34.89
CA GLU A 370 -0.34 4.96 -35.43
C GLU A 370 0.53 3.83 -36.03
N GLU A 371 0.40 3.68 -37.35
CA GLU A 371 1.37 3.06 -38.26
C GLU A 371 1.65 1.56 -38.02
N ALA A 372 0.61 0.74 -38.13
CA ALA A 372 0.80 -0.63 -38.60
C ALA A 372 1.20 -0.60 -40.09
N ASP A 373 2.48 -0.31 -40.34
CA ASP A 373 3.14 -0.43 -41.64
C ASP A 373 3.16 -1.92 -42.05
N ASP A 374 2.22 -2.31 -42.91
CA ASP A 374 2.18 -3.48 -43.82
C ASP A 374 2.88 -4.79 -43.39
N ARG A 375 2.77 -5.20 -42.12
CA ARG A 375 3.19 -6.55 -41.68
C ARG A 375 2.00 -7.40 -41.27
N ASP A 376 1.54 -8.19 -42.24
CA ASP A 376 0.71 -9.38 -42.17
C ASP A 376 -0.25 -9.48 -40.97
N SER A 377 -1.46 -9.02 -41.26
CA SER A 377 -2.71 -9.18 -40.52
C SER A 377 -2.95 -10.60 -40.00
N GLU A 378 -2.78 -10.82 -38.70
CA GLU A 378 -3.63 -11.74 -37.95
C GLU A 378 -4.70 -10.92 -37.22
N SER A 379 -5.88 -10.89 -37.83
CA SER A 379 -7.08 -10.23 -37.33
C SER A 379 -7.60 -10.93 -36.06
N GLY A 380 -7.08 -10.49 -34.90
CA GLY A 380 -7.71 -10.69 -33.60
C GLY A 380 -8.59 -9.49 -33.29
N SER A 381 -9.90 -9.60 -33.47
CA SER A 381 -10.86 -8.58 -33.07
C SER A 381 -10.90 -8.47 -31.54
N GLU A 382 -9.98 -7.67 -30.99
CA GLU A 382 -9.95 -7.26 -29.59
C GLU A 382 -11.10 -6.27 -29.33
N SER A 383 -12.34 -6.78 -29.32
CA SER A 383 -13.45 -6.08 -28.66
C SER A 383 -13.25 -6.21 -27.15
N GLU A 384 -12.23 -5.50 -26.63
CA GLU A 384 -11.98 -5.31 -25.20
C GLU A 384 -12.99 -4.30 -24.63
N LEU A 385 -14.27 -4.63 -24.72
CA LEU A 385 -15.21 -4.09 -23.76
C LEU A 385 -14.90 -4.81 -22.44
N ASP A 386 -14.47 -4.02 -21.46
CA ASP A 386 -14.45 -4.29 -20.02
C ASP A 386 -15.77 -4.97 -19.58
N SER A 387 -15.91 -6.25 -19.90
CA SER A 387 -16.73 -7.19 -19.17
C SER A 387 -16.00 -7.39 -17.85
N GLU A 388 -16.02 -6.33 -17.02
CA GLU A 388 -15.79 -6.48 -15.60
C GLU A 388 -16.70 -7.62 -15.19
N SER A 389 -16.09 -8.68 -14.69
CA SER A 389 -16.77 -9.88 -14.25
C SER A 389 -17.86 -9.45 -13.29
N ASP A 390 -19.08 -9.34 -13.79
CA ASP A 390 -20.22 -8.84 -13.04
C ASP A 390 -20.61 -9.78 -11.90
N SER A 391 -19.87 -10.87 -11.73
CA SER A 391 -19.78 -11.73 -10.57
C SER A 391 -19.95 -10.91 -9.29
N ASP A 392 -21.12 -11.07 -8.69
CA ASP A 392 -21.39 -10.56 -7.36
C ASP A 392 -20.34 -11.12 -6.40
N TRP A 393 -19.91 -10.27 -5.47
CA TRP A 393 -19.07 -10.73 -4.38
C TRP A 393 -19.84 -11.83 -3.68
N PRO A 394 -19.25 -13.01 -3.41
CA PRO A 394 -19.98 -14.08 -2.75
C PRO A 394 -20.57 -13.51 -1.45
N ASP A 395 -21.89 -13.34 -1.44
CA ASP A 395 -22.69 -13.00 -0.28
C ASP A 395 -23.01 -14.35 0.38
N ASP A 396 -21.95 -15.03 0.82
CA ASP A 396 -22.05 -16.34 1.49
C ASP A 396 -22.82 -16.26 2.81
N TYR A 397 -23.12 -15.04 3.27
CA TYR A 397 -23.99 -14.75 4.41
C TYR A 397 -25.47 -15.12 4.21
N GLU A 398 -25.93 -15.42 2.99
CA GLU A 398 -27.34 -15.85 2.77
C GLU A 398 -27.49 -17.36 2.49
N SER A 399 -26.41 -18.16 2.52
CA SER A 399 -26.46 -19.57 2.10
C SER A 399 -26.53 -20.63 3.21
N GLU A 400 -26.55 -20.25 4.48
CA GLU A 400 -26.94 -21.15 5.57
C GLU A 400 -28.01 -20.38 6.38
N GLY A 401 -29.25 -20.83 6.49
CA GLY A 401 -29.64 -22.21 6.75
C GLY A 401 -29.82 -22.47 8.24
N ASP A 402 -29.76 -21.44 9.09
CA ASP A 402 -30.08 -21.51 10.50
C ASP A 402 -30.79 -20.23 10.96
N GLY A 403 -32.13 -20.31 10.99
CA GLY A 403 -32.99 -19.27 11.51
C GLY A 403 -32.68 -18.93 12.97
N TRP A 404 -32.26 -17.70 13.21
CA TRP A 404 -32.26 -17.05 14.53
C TRP A 404 -32.60 -15.55 14.47
N TYR A 405 -33.38 -15.13 13.47
CA TYR A 405 -34.31 -14.02 13.68
C TYR A 405 -35.67 -14.65 13.90
N THR A 406 -35.97 -15.03 15.14
CA THR A 406 -37.37 -15.03 15.56
C THR A 406 -37.80 -13.58 15.51
N THR A 407 -38.69 -13.29 14.57
CA THR A 407 -39.68 -12.26 14.80
C THR A 407 -40.43 -12.68 16.04
N ASP A 408 -40.01 -12.19 17.20
CA ASP A 408 -40.83 -12.17 18.40
C ASP A 408 -41.95 -11.14 18.14
N GLU A 409 -42.90 -11.55 17.30
CA GLU A 409 -44.28 -11.10 17.37
C GLU A 409 -44.96 -11.93 18.47
N GLU A 410 -44.87 -11.46 19.71
CA GLU A 410 -45.91 -11.68 20.72
C GLU A 410 -46.65 -10.34 20.81
N ASP A 411 -47.76 -10.14 20.10
CA ASP A 411 -49.11 -10.50 20.56
C ASP A 411 -49.22 -10.54 22.09
N GLY A 412 -49.57 -9.39 22.67
CA GLY A 412 -49.63 -9.20 24.12
C GLY A 412 -50.47 -8.00 24.50
N GLY A 413 -51.79 -8.11 24.30
CA GLY A 413 -52.78 -7.54 25.22
C GLY A 413 -52.98 -6.02 25.17
N VAL A 414 -54.08 -5.62 24.54
CA VAL A 414 -54.80 -4.39 24.88
C VAL A 414 -55.20 -4.47 26.36
N VAL A 415 -54.55 -3.69 27.21
CA VAL A 415 -55.07 -3.32 28.53
C VAL A 415 -55.48 -1.85 28.42
N GLU A 416 -56.79 -1.64 28.35
CA GLU A 416 -57.40 -0.35 28.64
C GLU A 416 -57.17 -0.08 30.13
N ASP A 417 -56.35 0.92 30.46
CA ASP A 417 -56.25 1.47 31.81
C ASP A 417 -56.59 2.97 31.74
N ASP A 418 -57.83 3.24 32.10
CA ASP A 418 -58.37 4.57 32.39
C ASP A 418 -57.73 5.09 33.69
N GLY A 419 -56.79 6.01 33.56
CA GLY A 419 -56.03 6.57 34.69
C GLY A 419 -55.82 8.07 34.56
N ASP A 420 -56.89 8.81 34.81
CA ASP A 420 -56.95 10.26 35.04
C ASP A 420 -56.06 10.67 36.24
N SER A 421 -55.11 11.59 36.04
CA SER A 421 -54.62 12.49 37.09
C SER A 421 -53.73 13.60 36.51
N ASP A 422 -54.34 14.76 36.33
CA ASP A 422 -53.96 16.06 36.87
C ASP A 422 -52.48 16.48 37.00
N GLU A 423 -52.24 17.69 36.47
CA GLU A 423 -51.50 18.80 37.09
C GLU A 423 -50.15 18.51 37.78
N GLU A 424 -49.07 19.11 37.27
CA GLU A 424 -48.58 20.37 37.84
C GLU A 424 -47.38 20.94 37.07
N ALA A 425 -47.36 22.26 37.05
CA ALA A 425 -46.30 23.11 36.54
C ALA A 425 -45.00 22.95 37.34
N SER A 426 -43.85 23.14 36.68
CA SER A 426 -42.70 23.89 37.22
C SER A 426 -41.61 24.10 36.15
N GLN A 427 -41.53 25.33 35.64
CA GLN A 427 -40.22 25.94 35.32
C GLN A 427 -39.49 26.21 36.66
N PRO A 428 -38.14 26.20 36.74
CA PRO A 428 -37.39 27.43 36.43
C PRO A 428 -35.97 27.17 35.87
N SER A 429 -35.48 28.05 34.99
CA SER A 429 -34.43 29.08 35.21
C SER A 429 -32.99 28.64 34.94
N HIS A 430 -32.32 29.41 34.06
CA HIS A 430 -30.95 29.91 34.14
C HIS A 430 -29.90 29.07 34.88
N ASP A 431 -28.80 28.76 34.18
CA ASP A 431 -27.53 29.34 34.60
C ASP A 431 -26.57 29.54 33.41
N GLU A 432 -26.11 30.78 33.30
CA GLU A 432 -24.97 31.21 32.51
C GLU A 432 -23.70 30.82 33.27
N THR A 433 -22.72 30.24 32.60
CA THR A 433 -21.32 30.32 33.08
C THR A 433 -20.45 30.88 31.97
N ASP A 434 -20.11 32.14 32.22
CA ASP A 434 -18.92 32.89 31.82
C ASP A 434 -17.62 32.19 32.29
N ASP A 435 -16.49 32.74 31.87
CA ASP A 435 -15.07 32.39 32.10
C ASP A 435 -14.46 31.50 30.99
N GLY A 436 -13.51 31.93 30.14
CA GLY A 436 -12.52 32.98 30.29
C GLY A 436 -11.11 32.38 30.38
N LEU A 437 -10.43 32.21 29.23
CA LEU A 437 -8.99 32.42 28.96
C LEU A 437 -8.56 31.86 27.59
#